data_AF-A0A9D9TVA6-F1
#
_entry.id   AF-A0A9D9TVA6-F1
#
_cell.length_a   1.000
_cell.length_b   1.000
_cell.length_c   1.000
_cell.angle_alpha   90.00
_cell.angle_beta   90.00
_cell.angle_gamma   90.00
#
_symmetry.space_group_name_H-M   'P 1'
#
loop_
_entity.id
_entity.type
_entity.pdbx_description
1 polymer ?
#
loop_
_entity_poly.entity_id
_entity_poly.type
_entity_poly.pdbx_seq_one_letter_code
_entity_poly.pdbx_strand_id
1 'polypeptide(L)'
;MADKNVLELEKFEANSFAGISSTSPVIIDFTAKRKNQNVVEFIGDQGTGKSSTLMGILYAMGATFSLDKKKLLNSIDSAIDEVLSFKYEGESYQVIAKTARIELKKLNENGKWSAVDSPVAMLRKMFGPVGMSPFSVKELKGKDQIKYFQDMFGSGEDASKKMKKLEDDIDVLFSQRRDVNRDAKALSSALEIEPLFQNYEKSMERFKKPVSAEKEKKAFEDASARNKQFEKATEELDSINSDLIEQSNEISELEKKLTAAKKELAALEVRKSKGEEWIKANKDVPKQFEAAQKEWLNLAQVLADYEKWKQVLAKEKTLTETQELAVAATAQLDELREKLLKLTKSCLPKVDGLEIKVAAGLDKTDKPEGVFFNDQAIHELSESEYTEMWCQIWEAAGVNFIFIENIT
;
A
#
# COMPACT_ATOMS: atom_id res chain seq x y z
N MET A 1 13.70 -6.85 55.69
CA MET A 1 12.49 -6.08 55.29
C MET A 1 11.69 -7.01 54.42
N ALA A 2 10.46 -7.37 54.79
CA ALA A 2 9.63 -8.25 53.98
C ALA A 2 9.34 -7.56 52.64
N ASP A 3 9.55 -8.27 51.53
CA ASP A 3 9.21 -7.79 50.19
C ASP A 3 7.75 -7.35 50.18
N LYS A 4 7.51 -6.11 49.77
CA LYS A 4 6.18 -5.49 49.81
C LYS A 4 5.20 -6.03 48.76
N ASN A 5 5.66 -6.92 47.86
CA ASN A 5 4.89 -7.42 46.71
C ASN A 5 4.68 -8.94 46.77
N VAL A 6 4.22 -9.47 47.89
CA VAL A 6 3.94 -10.91 47.99
C VAL A 6 2.49 -11.17 47.58
N LEU A 7 2.33 -11.95 46.52
CA LEU A 7 1.06 -12.46 46.02
C LEU A 7 0.91 -13.92 46.48
N GLU A 8 -0.14 -14.22 47.24
CA GLU A 8 -0.35 -15.55 47.83
C GLU A 8 -1.72 -16.08 47.44
N LEU A 9 -1.79 -17.25 46.80
CA LEU A 9 -3.07 -17.92 46.59
C LEU A 9 -3.54 -18.55 47.89
N GLU A 10 -4.82 -18.39 48.23
CA GLU A 10 -5.41 -18.97 49.43
C GLU A 10 -6.29 -20.17 49.07
N LYS A 11 -7.23 -19.98 48.15
CA LYS A 11 -8.21 -21.03 47.80
C LYS A 11 -8.73 -20.89 46.38
N PHE A 12 -8.92 -22.00 45.70
CA PHE A 12 -9.65 -22.07 44.44
C PHE A 12 -10.83 -23.05 44.56
N GLU A 13 -11.99 -22.64 44.04
CA GLU A 13 -13.19 -23.47 43.96
C GLU A 13 -13.75 -23.36 42.54
N ALA A 14 -13.92 -24.50 41.86
CA ALA A 14 -14.63 -24.59 40.59
C ALA A 14 -15.85 -25.50 40.77
N ASN A 15 -17.03 -24.89 40.71
CA ASN A 15 -18.31 -25.59 40.77
C ASN A 15 -18.83 -25.90 39.36
N SER A 16 -18.46 -25.11 38.36
CA SER A 16 -18.79 -25.41 36.96
C SER A 16 -17.77 -24.76 36.02
N PHE A 17 -16.97 -25.55 35.32
CA PHE A 17 -16.01 -25.05 34.32
C PHE A 17 -15.45 -26.17 33.44
N ALA A 18 -15.54 -26.06 32.11
CA ALA A 18 -14.86 -26.93 31.13
C ALA A 18 -14.74 -28.43 31.52
N GLY A 19 -15.85 -29.07 31.91
CA GLY A 19 -15.89 -30.49 32.32
C GLY A 19 -15.94 -30.75 33.83
N ILE A 20 -15.66 -29.74 34.67
CA ILE A 20 -15.87 -29.75 36.13
C ILE A 20 -17.32 -29.39 36.42
N SER A 21 -18.08 -30.23 37.13
CA SER A 21 -19.51 -30.03 37.43
C SER A 21 -19.77 -29.84 38.91
N SER A 22 -20.94 -29.30 39.25
CA SER A 22 -21.35 -29.03 40.64
C SER A 22 -21.56 -30.29 41.47
N THR A 23 -21.73 -31.43 40.80
CA THR A 23 -21.78 -32.76 41.42
C THR A 23 -20.40 -33.32 41.79
N SER A 24 -19.33 -32.76 41.21
CA SER A 24 -17.94 -33.12 41.49
C SER A 24 -17.07 -31.86 41.42
N PRO A 25 -17.28 -30.90 42.34
CA PRO A 25 -16.57 -29.63 42.32
C PRO A 25 -15.09 -29.84 42.65
N VAL A 26 -14.24 -28.97 42.12
CA VAL A 26 -12.83 -28.93 42.47
C VAL A 26 -12.61 -27.86 43.54
N ILE A 27 -12.03 -28.25 44.66
CA ILE A 27 -11.69 -27.34 45.77
C ILE A 27 -10.23 -27.55 46.12
N ILE A 28 -9.44 -26.48 46.03
CA ILE A 28 -8.02 -26.47 46.34
C ILE A 28 -7.78 -25.45 47.44
N ASP A 29 -7.21 -25.91 48.55
CA ASP A 29 -6.68 -25.05 49.61
C ASP A 29 -5.16 -24.94 49.44
N PHE A 30 -4.69 -23.77 49.03
CA PHE A 30 -3.26 -23.51 48.83
C PHE A 30 -2.54 -23.23 50.17
N THR A 31 -3.27 -22.88 51.22
CA THR A 31 -2.73 -22.58 52.56
C THR A 31 -2.43 -23.84 53.37
N ALA A 32 -3.16 -24.93 53.11
CA ALA A 32 -2.99 -26.23 53.75
C ALA A 32 -1.69 -26.96 53.34
N LYS A 33 -0.86 -26.35 52.47
CA LYS A 33 0.40 -26.93 52.02
C LYS A 33 1.46 -26.96 53.12
N ARG A 34 2.39 -27.91 53.01
CA ARG A 34 3.55 -27.99 53.91
C ARG A 34 4.34 -26.67 53.82
N LYS A 35 4.75 -26.13 54.97
CA LYS A 35 5.68 -24.98 55.05
C LYS A 35 6.84 -25.18 54.06
N ASN A 36 7.10 -24.18 53.23
CA ASN A 36 8.17 -24.10 52.22
C ASN A 36 7.99 -24.90 50.92
N GLN A 37 6.78 -25.42 50.62
CA GLN A 37 6.49 -25.96 49.28
C GLN A 37 5.72 -24.95 48.41
N ASN A 38 6.45 -24.22 47.55
CA ASN A 38 5.89 -23.27 46.58
C ASN A 38 5.39 -23.97 45.30
N VAL A 39 5.18 -25.29 45.34
CA VAL A 39 4.77 -26.12 44.20
C VAL A 39 3.39 -26.74 44.48
N VAL A 40 2.53 -26.82 43.47
CA VAL A 40 1.28 -27.59 43.49
C VAL A 40 1.38 -28.59 42.35
N GLU A 41 1.14 -29.87 42.61
CA GLU A 41 1.09 -30.90 41.58
C GLU A 41 -0.33 -31.45 41.45
N PHE A 42 -0.85 -31.47 40.22
CA PHE A 42 -2.11 -32.11 39.89
C PHE A 42 -1.82 -33.44 39.21
N ILE A 43 -1.98 -34.54 39.93
CA ILE A 43 -1.71 -35.91 39.45
C ILE A 43 -3.01 -36.68 39.34
N GLY A 44 -3.14 -37.50 38.29
CA GLY A 44 -4.28 -38.39 38.10
C GLY A 44 -4.37 -38.91 36.67
N ASP A 45 -5.31 -39.82 36.41
CA ASP A 45 -5.50 -40.43 35.09
C ASP A 45 -6.01 -39.45 34.03
N GLN A 46 -5.97 -39.85 32.76
CA GLN A 46 -6.52 -39.05 31.67
C GLN A 46 -8.02 -38.82 31.87
N GLY A 47 -8.49 -37.59 31.60
CA GLY A 47 -9.92 -37.23 31.69
C GLY A 47 -10.41 -36.82 33.08
N THR A 48 -9.55 -36.78 34.10
CA THR A 48 -9.92 -36.37 35.47
C THR A 48 -10.01 -34.85 35.69
N GLY A 49 -10.01 -34.05 34.60
CA GLY A 49 -10.20 -32.59 34.70
C GLY A 49 -8.97 -31.80 35.17
N LYS A 50 -7.75 -32.37 35.11
CA LYS A 50 -6.50 -31.66 35.48
C LYS A 50 -6.29 -30.39 34.64
N SER A 51 -6.32 -30.51 33.31
CA SER A 51 -6.16 -29.36 32.40
C SER A 51 -7.31 -28.37 32.56
N SER A 52 -8.54 -28.84 32.79
CA SER A 52 -9.69 -27.98 33.09
C SER A 52 -9.51 -27.18 34.38
N THR A 53 -8.95 -27.81 35.42
CA THR A 53 -8.64 -27.16 36.70
C THR A 53 -7.58 -26.08 36.52
N LEU A 54 -6.51 -26.40 35.78
CA LEU A 54 -5.45 -25.45 35.44
C LEU A 54 -6.01 -24.24 34.69
N MET A 55 -6.79 -24.49 33.65
CA MET A 55 -7.48 -23.48 32.83
C MET A 55 -8.43 -22.61 33.67
N GLY A 56 -9.13 -23.20 34.64
CA GLY A 56 -10.01 -22.48 35.54
C GLY A 56 -9.27 -21.51 36.46
N ILE A 57 -8.16 -21.96 37.06
CA ILE A 57 -7.30 -21.09 37.88
C ILE A 57 -6.78 -19.91 37.04
N LEU A 58 -6.30 -20.19 35.83
CA LEU A 58 -5.81 -19.18 34.89
C LEU A 58 -6.91 -18.19 34.49
N TYR A 59 -8.13 -18.68 34.21
CA TYR A 59 -9.29 -17.85 33.89
C TYR A 59 -9.64 -16.91 35.05
N ALA A 60 -9.65 -17.43 36.29
CA ALA A 60 -9.87 -16.64 37.49
C ALA A 60 -8.76 -15.60 37.73
N MET A 61 -7.52 -15.87 37.31
CA MET A 61 -6.43 -14.89 37.35
C MET A 61 -6.50 -13.83 36.22
N GLY A 62 -7.46 -13.94 35.31
CA GLY A 62 -7.63 -12.99 34.20
C GLY A 62 -6.79 -13.31 32.96
N ALA A 63 -6.35 -14.57 32.80
CA ALA A 63 -5.68 -15.03 31.61
C ALA A 63 -6.56 -14.86 30.36
N THR A 64 -5.93 -14.51 29.24
CA THR A 64 -6.62 -14.38 27.96
C THR A 64 -6.45 -15.68 27.19
N PHE A 65 -7.56 -16.36 26.87
CA PHE A 65 -7.54 -17.58 26.06
C PHE A 65 -7.90 -17.25 24.60
N SER A 66 -7.20 -17.89 23.67
CA SER A 66 -7.56 -17.88 22.24
C SER A 66 -8.73 -18.84 21.91
N LEU A 67 -9.30 -19.50 22.92
CA LEU A 67 -10.41 -20.44 22.77
C LEU A 67 -11.75 -19.69 22.69
N ASP A 68 -12.66 -20.19 21.85
CA ASP A 68 -14.06 -19.76 21.88
C ASP A 68 -14.62 -19.94 23.30
N LYS A 69 -15.26 -18.90 23.85
CA LYS A 69 -15.88 -18.92 25.17
C LYS A 69 -16.82 -20.12 25.37
N LYS A 70 -17.44 -20.61 24.29
CA LYS A 70 -18.27 -21.85 24.32
C LYS A 70 -17.49 -23.08 24.80
N LYS A 71 -16.18 -23.15 24.56
CA LYS A 71 -15.32 -24.26 25.00
C LYS A 71 -14.95 -24.18 26.49
N LEU A 72 -15.13 -23.01 27.12
CA LEU A 72 -14.91 -22.83 28.56
C LEU A 72 -16.15 -23.19 29.38
N LEU A 73 -17.33 -23.17 28.75
CA LEU A 73 -18.58 -23.57 29.40
C LEU A 73 -18.52 -25.05 29.75
N ASN A 74 -19.01 -25.40 30.93
CA ASN A 74 -19.23 -26.80 31.24
C ASN A 74 -20.29 -27.40 30.28
N SER A 75 -20.05 -28.60 29.77
CA SER A 75 -20.91 -29.24 28.77
C SER A 75 -22.29 -29.67 29.30
N ILE A 76 -22.48 -29.75 30.61
CA ILE A 76 -23.70 -30.22 31.26
C ILE A 76 -24.67 -29.06 31.50
N ASP A 77 -24.20 -27.97 32.12
CA ASP A 77 -25.05 -26.85 32.55
C ASP A 77 -24.80 -25.55 31.75
N SER A 78 -23.83 -25.55 30.84
CA SER A 78 -23.41 -24.36 30.07
C SER A 78 -23.02 -23.17 30.96
N ALA A 79 -22.54 -23.44 32.18
CA ALA A 79 -22.16 -22.42 33.14
C ALA A 79 -20.64 -22.30 33.30
N ILE A 80 -20.25 -21.15 33.85
CA ILE A 80 -18.97 -20.93 34.52
C ILE A 80 -19.30 -20.49 35.94
N ASP A 81 -18.72 -21.15 36.92
CA ASP A 81 -18.83 -20.86 38.34
C ASP A 81 -17.52 -21.21 39.06
N GLU A 82 -16.68 -20.20 39.22
CA GLU A 82 -15.39 -20.32 39.90
C GLU A 82 -15.18 -19.18 40.90
N VAL A 83 -14.43 -19.49 41.96
CA VAL A 83 -14.02 -18.55 42.99
C VAL A 83 -12.53 -18.75 43.29
N LEU A 84 -11.76 -17.66 43.22
CA LEU A 84 -10.35 -17.65 43.60
C LEU A 84 -10.12 -16.61 44.71
N SER A 85 -9.62 -17.05 45.85
CA SER A 85 -9.21 -16.19 46.97
C SER A 85 -7.69 -16.09 47.03
N PHE A 86 -7.17 -14.88 47.23
CA PHE A 86 -5.74 -14.60 47.27
C PHE A 86 -5.43 -13.35 48.10
N LYS A 87 -4.16 -13.21 48.50
CA LYS A 87 -3.62 -11.99 49.10
C LYS A 87 -2.67 -11.28 48.17
N TYR A 88 -2.72 -9.96 48.14
CA TYR A 88 -1.79 -9.11 47.41
C TYR A 88 -1.45 -7.89 48.27
N GLU A 89 -0.16 -7.63 48.47
CA GLU A 89 0.33 -6.53 49.33
C GLU A 89 -0.27 -6.56 50.76
N GLY A 90 -0.55 -7.76 51.28
CA GLY A 90 -1.13 -7.98 52.62
C GLY A 90 -2.66 -7.88 52.70
N GLU A 91 -3.33 -7.57 51.58
CA GLU A 91 -4.78 -7.39 51.50
C GLU A 91 -5.46 -8.61 50.87
N SER A 92 -6.63 -8.99 51.37
CA SER A 92 -7.38 -10.15 50.86
C SER A 92 -8.32 -9.77 49.72
N TYR A 93 -8.28 -10.56 48.65
CA TYR A 93 -9.07 -10.41 47.45
C TYR A 93 -9.80 -11.71 47.09
N GLN A 94 -10.93 -11.57 46.39
CA GLN A 94 -11.71 -12.67 45.87
C GLN A 94 -12.16 -12.38 44.44
N VAL A 95 -11.81 -13.26 43.51
CA VAL A 95 -12.39 -13.30 42.17
C VAL A 95 -13.59 -14.21 42.17
N ILE A 96 -14.67 -13.76 41.55
CA ILE A 96 -15.84 -14.57 41.25
C ILE A 96 -16.02 -14.55 39.74
N ALA A 97 -15.73 -15.68 39.10
CA ALA A 97 -15.87 -15.84 37.66
C ALA A 97 -17.20 -16.56 37.37
N LYS A 98 -18.09 -15.85 36.67
CA LYS A 98 -19.38 -16.39 36.20
C LYS A 98 -19.46 -16.32 34.68
N THR A 99 -20.41 -17.04 34.08
CA THR A 99 -20.62 -17.05 32.61
C THR A 99 -20.68 -15.65 32.00
N ALA A 100 -21.39 -14.74 32.65
CA ALA A 100 -21.64 -13.39 32.11
C ALA A 100 -20.58 -12.36 32.50
N ARG A 101 -19.85 -12.55 33.61
CA ARG A 101 -18.96 -11.53 34.18
C ARG A 101 -17.89 -12.11 35.10
N ILE A 102 -16.78 -11.40 35.21
CA ILE A 102 -15.77 -11.58 36.26
C ILE A 102 -15.92 -10.42 37.24
N GLU A 103 -16.06 -10.74 38.52
CA GLU A 103 -16.04 -9.77 39.62
C GLU A 103 -14.74 -9.92 40.39
N LEU A 104 -14.16 -8.80 40.83
CA LEU A 104 -13.09 -8.76 41.82
C LEU A 104 -13.63 -8.05 43.06
N LYS A 105 -13.42 -8.64 44.24
CA LYS A 105 -13.79 -8.07 45.53
C LYS A 105 -12.57 -7.95 46.42
N LYS A 106 -12.50 -6.86 47.18
CA LYS A 106 -11.52 -6.64 48.24
C LYS A 106 -12.20 -6.78 49.60
N LEU A 107 -11.56 -7.45 50.55
CA LEU A 107 -12.03 -7.49 51.93
C LEU A 107 -11.72 -6.15 52.60
N ASN A 108 -12.74 -5.49 53.16
CA ASN A 108 -12.55 -4.24 53.90
C ASN A 108 -12.29 -4.50 55.39
N GLU A 109 -11.90 -3.44 56.11
CA GLU A 109 -11.60 -3.47 57.55
C GLU A 109 -12.77 -3.97 58.42
N ASN A 110 -14.01 -3.89 57.92
CA ASN A 110 -15.22 -4.37 58.60
C ASN A 110 -15.53 -5.85 58.30
N GLY A 111 -14.63 -6.57 57.62
CA GLY A 111 -14.82 -7.98 57.23
C GLY A 111 -15.84 -8.18 56.12
N LYS A 112 -16.19 -7.14 55.36
CA LYS A 112 -17.13 -7.21 54.22
C LYS A 112 -16.39 -7.11 52.89
N TRP A 113 -16.84 -7.90 51.91
CA TRP A 113 -16.32 -7.86 50.55
C TRP A 113 -16.94 -6.69 49.76
N SER A 114 -16.10 -5.79 49.25
CA SER A 114 -16.49 -4.68 48.37
C SER A 114 -15.98 -4.90 46.95
N ALA A 115 -16.80 -4.60 45.94
CA ALA A 115 -16.41 -4.72 44.54
C ALA A 115 -15.29 -3.75 44.17
N VAL A 116 -14.42 -4.18 43.25
CA VAL A 116 -13.34 -3.39 42.67
C VAL A 116 -13.72 -3.04 41.23
N ASP A 117 -13.55 -1.77 40.86
CA ASP A 117 -13.79 -1.32 39.50
C ASP A 117 -12.76 -1.88 38.53
N SER A 118 -13.18 -2.13 37.29
CA SER A 118 -12.33 -2.70 36.23
C SER A 118 -11.61 -4.00 36.65
N PRO A 119 -12.35 -5.04 37.07
CA PRO A 119 -11.80 -6.24 37.72
C PRO A 119 -10.70 -6.92 36.90
N VAL A 120 -10.89 -7.08 35.58
CA VAL A 120 -9.91 -7.71 34.69
C VAL A 120 -8.62 -6.90 34.59
N ALA A 121 -8.71 -5.57 34.52
CA ALA A 121 -7.52 -4.71 34.45
C ALA A 121 -6.73 -4.77 35.77
N MET A 122 -7.43 -4.79 36.91
CA MET A 122 -6.80 -4.92 38.22
C MET A 122 -6.16 -6.31 38.41
N LEU A 123 -6.82 -7.39 37.95
CA LEU A 123 -6.25 -8.74 37.98
C LEU A 123 -4.96 -8.83 37.18
N ARG A 124 -4.93 -8.28 35.96
CA ARG A 124 -3.71 -8.21 35.14
C ARG A 124 -2.60 -7.41 35.81
N LYS A 125 -2.94 -6.35 36.57
CA LYS A 125 -1.96 -5.58 37.35
C LYS A 125 -1.39 -6.40 38.52
N MET A 126 -2.23 -7.15 39.22
CA MET A 126 -1.84 -7.93 40.41
C MET A 126 -1.06 -9.20 40.04
N PHE A 127 -1.60 -10.00 39.13
CA PHE A 127 -1.02 -11.29 38.74
C PHE A 127 0.08 -11.15 37.69
N GLY A 128 0.05 -10.08 36.89
CA GLY A 128 0.96 -9.90 35.75
C GLY A 128 0.51 -10.70 34.52
N PRO A 129 1.44 -11.02 33.60
CA PRO A 129 1.17 -11.95 32.50
C PRO A 129 0.86 -13.34 33.04
N VAL A 130 -0.32 -13.87 32.68
CA VAL A 130 -0.78 -15.20 33.08
C VAL A 130 -1.03 -16.02 31.82
N GLY A 131 -0.14 -16.97 31.52
CA GLY A 131 -0.19 -17.81 30.32
C GLY A 131 -0.04 -19.29 30.64
N MET A 132 -0.56 -20.15 29.76
CA MET A 132 -0.26 -21.59 29.80
C MET A 132 1.04 -21.90 29.08
N SER A 133 1.83 -22.80 29.70
CA SER A 133 2.89 -23.61 29.11
C SER A 133 3.46 -23.06 27.80
N PRO A 134 4.52 -22.23 27.88
CA PRO A 134 5.09 -21.65 26.68
C PRO A 134 5.79 -22.68 25.79
N PHE A 135 5.90 -23.94 26.19
CA PHE A 135 6.56 -25.00 25.43
C PHE A 135 5.93 -25.30 24.07
N SER A 136 4.64 -24.98 23.90
CA SER A 136 3.96 -25.07 22.60
C SER A 136 4.24 -23.90 21.66
N VAL A 137 4.76 -22.77 22.16
CA VAL A 137 4.98 -21.55 21.35
C VAL A 137 6.04 -21.79 20.28
N LYS A 138 7.05 -22.61 20.56
CA LYS A 138 8.09 -22.98 19.57
C LYS A 138 7.53 -23.71 18.35
N GLU A 139 6.37 -24.36 18.47
CA GLU A 139 5.71 -25.10 17.40
C GLU A 139 4.78 -24.23 16.56
N LEU A 140 4.47 -23.02 17.03
CA LEU A 140 3.64 -22.06 16.30
C LEU A 140 4.39 -21.48 15.10
N LYS A 141 3.64 -21.05 14.08
CA LYS A 141 4.19 -20.27 12.97
C LYS A 141 4.67 -18.91 13.47
N GLY A 142 5.66 -18.30 12.81
CA GLY A 142 6.24 -17.01 13.23
C GLY A 142 5.22 -15.92 13.52
N LYS A 143 4.19 -15.77 12.68
CA LYS A 143 3.08 -14.83 12.93
C LYS A 143 2.30 -15.13 14.21
N ASP A 144 2.04 -16.41 14.48
CA ASP A 144 1.31 -16.85 15.67
C ASP A 144 2.18 -16.76 16.94
N GLN A 145 3.50 -16.94 16.82
CA GLN A 145 4.48 -16.67 17.89
C GLN A 145 4.45 -15.18 18.27
N ILE A 146 4.54 -14.29 17.27
CA ILE A 146 4.49 -12.84 17.48
C ILE A 146 3.18 -12.46 18.19
N LYS A 147 2.05 -13.01 17.74
CA LYS A 147 0.74 -12.79 18.35
C LYS A 147 0.71 -13.28 19.81
N TYR A 148 1.30 -14.43 20.11
CA TYR A 148 1.39 -14.93 21.50
C TYR A 148 2.12 -13.94 22.41
N PHE A 149 3.29 -13.44 21.99
CA PHE A 149 4.04 -12.46 22.77
C PHE A 149 3.29 -11.12 22.91
N GLN A 150 2.58 -10.69 21.85
CA GLN A 150 1.72 -9.50 21.91
C GLN A 150 0.56 -9.67 22.89
N ASP A 151 -0.12 -10.83 22.88
CA ASP A 151 -1.26 -11.09 23.77
C ASP A 151 -0.81 -11.25 25.23
N MET A 152 0.39 -11.80 25.46
CA MET A 152 0.93 -12.05 26.79
C MET A 152 1.59 -10.81 27.42
N PHE A 153 2.39 -10.06 26.64
CA PHE A 153 3.24 -8.98 27.15
C PHE A 153 2.88 -7.59 26.59
N GLY A 154 2.10 -7.54 25.51
CA GLY A 154 1.62 -6.28 24.94
C GLY A 154 0.71 -5.55 25.91
N SER A 155 0.97 -4.26 26.09
CA SER A 155 0.25 -3.37 27.00
C SER A 155 -1.22 -3.16 26.57
N GLY A 156 -2.08 -4.11 26.91
CA GLY A 156 -3.54 -4.00 26.90
C GLY A 156 -4.22 -3.94 25.53
N GLU A 157 -5.55 -3.89 25.57
CA GLU A 157 -6.47 -3.86 24.41
C GLU A 157 -6.16 -2.72 23.41
N ASP A 158 -5.49 -1.66 23.86
CA ASP A 158 -5.09 -0.50 23.05
C ASP A 158 -3.89 -0.78 22.12
N ALA A 159 -2.94 -1.63 22.51
CA ALA A 159 -1.81 -1.98 21.66
C ALA A 159 -2.26 -2.83 20.47
N SER A 160 -3.08 -3.86 20.74
CA SER A 160 -3.66 -4.72 19.69
C SER A 160 -4.56 -3.94 18.72
N LYS A 161 -5.35 -2.97 19.21
CA LYS A 161 -6.15 -2.06 18.35
C LYS A 161 -5.28 -1.19 17.45
N LYS A 162 -4.19 -0.61 17.99
CA LYS A 162 -3.25 0.21 17.21
C LYS A 162 -2.51 -0.61 16.16
N MET A 163 -2.10 -1.83 16.49
CA MET A 163 -1.45 -2.75 15.55
C MET A 163 -2.41 -3.14 14.42
N LYS A 164 -3.63 -3.57 14.75
CA LYS A 164 -4.63 -3.92 13.74
C LYS A 164 -4.94 -2.75 12.80
N LYS A 165 -5.06 -1.54 13.35
CA LYS A 165 -5.23 -0.34 12.53
C LYS A 165 -4.06 -0.12 11.58
N LEU A 166 -2.82 -0.29 12.03
CA LEU A 166 -1.64 -0.18 11.16
C LEU A 166 -1.61 -1.26 10.08
N GLU A 167 -2.04 -2.50 10.39
CA GLU A 167 -2.18 -3.57 9.40
C GLU A 167 -3.24 -3.23 8.34
N ASP A 168 -4.42 -2.77 8.77
CA ASP A 168 -5.51 -2.35 7.88
C ASP A 168 -5.06 -1.16 6.99
N ASP A 169 -4.38 -0.17 7.57
CA ASP A 169 -3.85 1.00 6.84
C ASP A 169 -2.78 0.57 5.80
N ILE A 170 -1.93 -0.41 6.13
CA ILE A 170 -0.94 -1.00 5.21
C ILE A 170 -1.65 -1.70 4.03
N ASP A 171 -2.69 -2.50 4.29
CA ASP A 171 -3.40 -3.24 3.25
C ASP A 171 -4.15 -2.32 2.28
N VAL A 172 -4.76 -1.25 2.80
CA VAL A 172 -5.42 -0.20 1.99
C VAL A 172 -4.39 0.49 1.10
N LEU A 173 -3.30 0.98 1.68
CA LEU A 173 -2.27 1.72 0.96
C LEU A 173 -1.53 0.84 -0.06
N PHE A 174 -1.35 -0.45 0.24
CA PHE A 174 -0.79 -1.43 -0.68
C PHE A 174 -1.69 -1.63 -1.91
N SER A 175 -3.00 -1.74 -1.69
CA SER A 175 -3.97 -1.85 -2.79
C SER A 175 -3.94 -0.62 -3.69
N GLN A 176 -3.89 0.58 -3.10
CA GLN A 176 -3.75 1.84 -3.83
C GLN A 176 -2.44 1.89 -4.64
N ARG A 177 -1.30 1.55 -4.03
CA ARG A 177 0.01 1.49 -4.73
C ARG A 177 -0.04 0.53 -5.92
N ARG A 178 -0.68 -0.64 -5.77
CA ARG A 178 -0.79 -1.64 -6.84
C ARG A 178 -1.54 -1.07 -8.04
N ASP A 179 -2.66 -0.38 -7.80
CA ASP A 179 -3.46 0.21 -8.87
C ASP A 179 -2.71 1.35 -9.56
N VAL A 180 -2.08 2.24 -8.79
CA VAL A 180 -1.23 3.33 -9.34
C VAL A 180 -0.08 2.79 -10.19
N ASN A 181 0.60 1.72 -9.73
CA ASN A 181 1.67 1.08 -10.51
C ASN A 181 1.17 0.42 -11.79
N ARG A 182 -0.02 -0.18 -11.75
CA ARG A 182 -0.65 -0.76 -12.95
C ARG A 182 -0.94 0.33 -13.97
N ASP A 183 -1.48 1.46 -13.53
CA ASP A 183 -1.85 2.57 -14.39
C ASP A 183 -0.60 3.27 -14.96
N ALA A 184 0.45 3.46 -14.16
CA ALA A 184 1.75 3.94 -14.63
C ALA A 184 2.36 3.01 -15.69
N LYS A 185 2.28 1.69 -15.50
CA LYS A 185 2.76 0.70 -16.47
C LYS A 185 1.95 0.76 -17.77
N ALA A 186 0.62 0.87 -17.68
CA ALA A 186 -0.24 0.99 -18.85
C ALA A 186 0.04 2.28 -19.65
N LEU A 187 0.26 3.41 -18.97
CA LEU A 187 0.65 4.67 -19.58
C LEU A 187 2.03 4.60 -20.24
N SER A 188 3.03 4.00 -19.57
CA SER A 188 4.37 3.78 -20.14
C SER A 188 4.29 2.95 -21.41
N SER A 189 3.61 1.80 -21.37
CA SER A 189 3.46 0.93 -22.55
C SER A 189 2.70 1.61 -23.69
N ALA A 190 1.72 2.46 -23.39
CA ALA A 190 0.98 3.22 -24.41
C ALA A 190 1.84 4.32 -25.07
N LEU A 191 2.77 4.93 -24.34
CA LEU A 191 3.72 5.90 -24.88
C LEU A 191 4.84 5.21 -25.66
N GLU A 192 5.35 4.07 -25.18
CA GLU A 192 6.41 3.30 -25.83
C GLU A 192 6.06 2.82 -27.24
N ILE A 193 4.77 2.60 -27.55
CA ILE A 193 4.31 2.19 -28.88
C ILE A 193 3.96 3.37 -29.81
N GLU A 194 3.93 4.60 -29.30
CA GLU A 194 3.54 5.79 -30.09
C GLU A 194 4.74 6.34 -30.86
N PRO A 195 4.73 6.32 -32.22
CA PRO A 195 5.89 6.71 -33.03
C PRO A 195 6.36 8.15 -32.81
N LEU A 196 5.44 9.06 -32.48
CA LEU A 196 5.77 10.45 -32.16
C LEU A 196 6.55 10.58 -30.85
N PHE A 197 6.26 9.72 -29.86
CA PHE A 197 6.97 9.66 -28.58
C PHE A 197 8.34 8.98 -28.74
N GLN A 198 8.43 7.90 -29.52
CA GLN A 198 9.72 7.26 -29.83
C GLN A 198 10.71 8.22 -30.53
N ASN A 199 10.21 9.19 -31.29
CA ASN A 199 11.00 10.22 -31.95
C ASN A 199 10.87 11.60 -31.28
N TYR A 200 10.85 11.61 -29.94
CA TYR A 200 10.53 12.78 -29.11
C TYR A 200 11.20 14.09 -29.56
N GLU A 201 12.52 14.09 -29.73
CA GLU A 201 13.30 15.29 -30.09
C GLU A 201 12.87 15.87 -31.46
N LYS A 202 12.65 14.98 -32.44
CA LYS A 202 12.18 15.38 -33.78
C LYS A 202 10.75 15.89 -33.75
N SER A 203 9.87 15.27 -32.96
CA SER A 203 8.48 15.72 -32.78
C SER A 203 8.42 17.08 -32.07
N MET A 204 9.19 17.27 -31.01
CA MET A 204 9.38 18.55 -30.32
C MET A 204 9.80 19.67 -31.26
N GLU A 205 10.82 19.41 -32.10
CA GLU A 205 11.31 20.40 -33.05
C GLU A 205 10.30 20.69 -34.16
N ARG A 206 9.65 19.64 -34.71
CA ARG A 206 8.60 19.74 -35.73
C ARG A 206 7.39 20.55 -35.26
N PHE A 207 6.99 20.41 -33.99
CA PHE A 207 5.79 21.04 -33.44
C PHE A 207 6.06 22.24 -32.52
N LYS A 208 7.29 22.76 -32.53
CA LYS A 208 7.71 23.94 -31.74
C LYS A 208 6.88 25.19 -32.04
N LYS A 209 6.34 25.32 -33.26
CA LYS A 209 5.42 26.38 -33.66
C LYS A 209 4.02 25.80 -33.86
N PRO A 210 2.95 26.43 -33.32
CA PRO A 210 1.59 25.96 -33.53
C PRO A 210 1.25 25.93 -35.03
N VAL A 211 0.79 24.77 -35.50
CA VAL A 211 0.29 24.63 -36.88
C VAL A 211 -1.05 25.35 -36.96
N SER A 212 -1.18 26.34 -37.84
CA SER A 212 -2.40 27.14 -38.02
C SER A 212 -2.93 26.94 -39.43
N ALA A 213 -4.10 26.30 -39.52
CA ALA A 213 -4.77 26.04 -40.80
C ALA A 213 -5.06 27.33 -41.59
N GLU A 214 -5.34 28.43 -40.89
CA GLU A 214 -5.60 29.75 -41.51
C GLU A 214 -4.34 30.36 -42.12
N LYS A 215 -3.17 30.20 -41.50
CA LYS A 215 -1.90 30.69 -42.05
C LYS A 215 -1.47 29.90 -43.28
N GLU A 216 -1.57 28.58 -43.22
CA GLU A 216 -1.25 27.69 -44.34
C GLU A 216 -2.23 27.87 -45.51
N LYS A 217 -3.51 28.10 -45.23
CA LYS A 217 -4.53 28.40 -46.25
C LYS A 217 -4.22 29.70 -46.98
N LYS A 218 -3.88 30.74 -46.23
CA LYS A 218 -3.54 32.04 -46.81
C LYS A 218 -2.27 31.98 -47.67
N ALA A 219 -1.26 31.22 -47.22
CA ALA A 219 -0.04 31.01 -48.00
C ALA A 219 -0.32 30.26 -49.32
N PHE A 220 -1.17 29.24 -49.29
CA PHE A 220 -1.61 28.53 -50.49
C PHE A 220 -2.45 29.42 -51.43
N GLU A 221 -3.41 30.20 -50.89
CA GLU A 221 -4.24 31.12 -51.67
C GLU A 221 -3.40 32.21 -52.36
N ASP A 222 -2.43 32.80 -51.64
CA ASP A 222 -1.50 33.81 -52.17
C ASP A 222 -0.58 33.21 -53.27
N ALA A 223 -0.07 31.99 -53.07
CA ALA A 223 0.76 31.30 -54.05
C ALA A 223 -0.05 30.88 -55.30
N SER A 224 -1.29 30.40 -55.11
CA SER A 224 -2.21 30.02 -56.18
C SER A 224 -2.61 31.21 -57.05
N ALA A 225 -2.90 32.36 -56.43
CA ALA A 225 -3.20 33.59 -57.15
C ALA A 225 -2.03 34.06 -58.03
N ARG A 226 -0.79 33.95 -57.52
CA ARG A 226 0.43 34.28 -58.28
C ARG A 226 0.69 33.29 -59.40
N ASN A 227 0.49 32.00 -59.18
CA ASN A 227 0.66 30.99 -60.21
C ASN A 227 -0.35 31.16 -61.36
N LYS A 228 -1.61 31.48 -61.04
CA LYS A 228 -2.63 31.80 -62.06
C LYS A 228 -2.27 33.04 -62.88
N GLN A 229 -1.66 34.05 -62.27
CA GLN A 229 -1.14 35.22 -63.00
C GLN A 229 0.05 34.84 -63.90
N PHE A 230 0.88 33.90 -63.46
CA PHE A 230 2.02 33.40 -64.24
C PHE A 230 1.58 32.58 -65.45
N GLU A 231 0.64 31.65 -65.28
CA GLU A 231 0.06 30.88 -66.38
C GLU A 231 -0.59 31.80 -67.41
N LYS A 232 -1.42 32.75 -66.95
CA LYS A 232 -2.06 33.73 -67.83
C LYS A 232 -1.06 34.61 -68.59
N ALA A 233 -0.02 35.10 -67.92
CA ALA A 233 1.01 35.91 -68.58
C ALA A 233 1.83 35.09 -69.60
N THR A 234 2.02 33.80 -69.35
CA THR A 234 2.71 32.88 -70.28
C THR A 234 1.84 32.61 -71.50
N GLU A 235 0.56 32.27 -71.31
CA GLU A 235 -0.40 32.08 -72.40
C GLU A 235 -0.58 33.35 -73.25
N GLU A 236 -0.65 34.53 -72.62
CA GLU A 236 -0.71 35.82 -73.32
C GLU A 236 0.57 36.08 -74.13
N LEU A 237 1.74 35.74 -73.60
CA LEU A 237 3.01 35.89 -74.31
C LEU A 237 3.10 34.96 -75.52
N ASP A 238 2.67 33.71 -75.38
CA ASP A 238 2.67 32.72 -76.46
C ASP A 238 1.69 33.12 -77.58
N SER A 239 0.49 33.60 -77.22
CA SER A 239 -0.47 34.16 -78.18
C SER A 239 0.11 35.38 -78.91
N ILE A 240 0.70 36.33 -78.19
CA ILE A 240 1.30 37.53 -78.79
C ILE A 240 2.46 37.15 -79.73
N ASN A 241 3.27 36.15 -79.38
CA ASN A 241 4.33 35.67 -80.27
C ASN A 241 3.78 35.01 -81.53
N SER A 242 2.70 34.21 -81.41
CA SER A 242 2.01 33.62 -82.56
C SER A 242 1.42 34.70 -83.48
N ASP A 243 0.73 35.70 -82.91
CA ASP A 243 0.13 36.81 -83.64
C ASP A 243 1.20 37.69 -84.32
N LEU A 244 2.36 37.88 -83.67
CA LEU A 244 3.49 38.62 -84.23
C LEU A 244 4.07 37.91 -85.45
N ILE A 245 4.14 36.57 -85.42
CA ILE A 245 4.58 35.76 -86.57
C ILE A 245 3.54 35.81 -87.71
N GLU A 246 2.25 35.73 -87.39
CA GLU A 246 1.16 35.78 -88.37
C GLU A 246 1.09 37.15 -89.07
N GLN A 247 1.12 38.24 -88.30
CA GLN A 247 1.14 39.62 -88.81
C GLN A 247 2.44 39.93 -89.57
N SER A 248 3.58 39.35 -89.18
CA SER A 248 4.84 39.49 -89.92
C SER A 248 4.75 38.91 -91.34
N ASN A 249 3.93 37.87 -91.54
CA ASN A 249 3.72 37.25 -92.85
C ASN A 249 2.66 38.00 -93.70
N GLU A 250 1.69 38.66 -93.07
CA GLU A 250 0.65 39.47 -93.72
C GLU A 250 1.16 40.82 -94.28
N ILE A 251 2.33 41.27 -93.84
CA ILE A 251 2.98 42.54 -94.25
C ILE A 251 3.37 42.58 -95.74
N SER A 252 3.49 41.44 -96.43
CA SER A 252 3.75 41.44 -97.89
C SER A 252 2.55 41.95 -98.71
N GLU A 253 1.33 41.96 -98.16
CA GLU A 253 0.10 42.26 -98.90
C GLU A 253 -0.55 43.60 -98.52
N LEU A 254 -0.22 44.19 -97.35
CA LEU A 254 -0.98 45.29 -96.75
C LEU A 254 -0.26 46.65 -96.69
N GLU A 255 0.61 46.96 -97.66
CA GLU A 255 1.30 48.27 -97.79
C GLU A 255 0.36 49.50 -97.88
N LYS A 256 -0.97 49.33 -98.03
CA LYS A 256 -1.95 50.43 -98.04
C LYS A 256 -2.65 50.74 -96.70
N LYS A 257 -2.51 49.95 -95.63
CA LYS A 257 -3.18 50.17 -94.32
C LYS A 257 -2.25 50.65 -93.17
N LEU A 258 -1.06 51.14 -93.53
CA LEU A 258 0.15 51.31 -92.72
C LEU A 258 0.03 52.11 -91.38
N THR A 259 -0.94 53.03 -91.23
CA THR A 259 -0.90 53.99 -90.11
C THR A 259 -1.58 53.51 -88.82
N ALA A 260 -2.59 52.64 -88.91
CA ALA A 260 -3.30 52.12 -87.74
C ALA A 260 -2.52 50.97 -87.06
N ALA A 261 -1.98 50.05 -87.86
CA ALA A 261 -1.22 48.89 -87.39
C ALA A 261 0.08 49.26 -86.65
N LYS A 262 0.75 50.36 -87.03
CA LYS A 262 1.96 50.84 -86.33
C LYS A 262 1.72 51.22 -84.87
N LYS A 263 0.52 51.72 -84.53
CA LYS A 263 0.18 52.10 -83.15
C LYS A 263 -0.11 50.86 -82.29
N GLU A 264 -0.69 49.83 -82.90
CA GLU A 264 -1.05 48.58 -82.24
C GLU A 264 0.18 47.67 -82.04
N LEU A 265 1.10 47.64 -83.00
CA LEU A 265 2.40 46.97 -82.88
C LEU A 265 3.23 47.53 -81.72
N ALA A 266 3.36 48.86 -81.61
CA ALA A 266 4.08 49.48 -80.50
C ALA A 266 3.44 49.16 -79.13
N ALA A 267 2.11 49.00 -79.07
CA ALA A 267 1.42 48.58 -77.85
C ALA A 267 1.69 47.10 -77.51
N LEU A 268 1.76 46.23 -78.51
CA LEU A 268 2.09 44.82 -78.36
C LEU A 268 3.56 44.60 -77.95
N GLU A 269 4.50 45.37 -78.51
CA GLU A 269 5.92 45.33 -78.13
C GLU A 269 6.13 45.75 -76.66
N VAL A 270 5.44 46.81 -76.21
CA VAL A 270 5.47 47.22 -74.81
C VAL A 270 4.85 46.16 -73.89
N ARG A 271 3.77 45.49 -74.33
CA ARG A 271 3.15 44.39 -73.59
C ARG A 271 4.08 43.17 -73.51
N LYS A 272 4.72 42.80 -74.62
CA LYS A 272 5.70 41.71 -74.69
C LYS A 272 6.87 41.97 -73.73
N SER A 273 7.48 43.15 -73.81
CA SER A 273 8.60 43.51 -72.93
C SER A 273 8.21 43.44 -71.45
N LYS A 274 7.01 43.90 -71.09
CA LYS A 274 6.50 43.80 -69.71
C LYS A 274 6.23 42.35 -69.28
N GLY A 275 5.70 41.52 -70.19
CA GLY A 275 5.49 40.10 -69.94
C GLY A 275 6.79 39.34 -69.72
N GLU A 276 7.79 39.56 -70.57
CA GLU A 276 9.11 38.94 -70.46
C GLU A 276 9.83 39.33 -69.16
N GLU A 277 9.80 40.61 -68.78
CA GLU A 277 10.37 41.07 -67.51
C GLU A 277 9.68 40.45 -66.30
N TRP A 278 8.35 40.36 -66.34
CA TRP A 278 7.58 39.80 -65.23
C TRP A 278 7.81 38.29 -65.07
N ILE A 279 7.81 37.52 -66.17
CA ILE A 279 8.09 36.08 -66.15
C ILE A 279 9.52 35.84 -65.62
N LYS A 280 10.49 36.63 -66.08
CA LYS A 280 11.89 36.52 -65.63
C LYS A 280 12.06 36.84 -64.14
N ALA A 281 11.34 37.85 -63.65
CA ALA A 281 11.34 38.23 -62.23
C ALA A 281 10.63 37.20 -61.32
N ASN A 282 9.71 36.40 -61.88
CA ASN A 282 8.85 35.47 -61.13
C ASN A 282 9.07 33.99 -61.49
N LYS A 283 10.22 33.64 -62.07
CA LYS A 283 10.59 32.29 -62.52
C LYS A 283 10.47 31.18 -61.45
N ASP A 284 10.51 31.54 -60.16
CA ASP A 284 10.43 30.60 -59.03
C ASP A 284 9.01 30.41 -58.50
N VAL A 285 8.01 31.15 -59.01
CA VAL A 285 6.59 31.04 -58.59
C VAL A 285 6.02 29.62 -58.77
N PRO A 286 6.27 28.90 -59.88
CA PRO A 286 5.79 27.52 -60.02
C PRO A 286 6.36 26.59 -58.94
N LYS A 287 7.65 26.72 -58.60
CA LYS A 287 8.29 25.92 -57.54
C LYS A 287 7.74 26.25 -56.15
N GLN A 288 7.47 27.53 -55.88
CA GLN A 288 6.85 27.97 -54.63
C GLN A 288 5.41 27.48 -54.50
N PHE A 289 4.67 27.46 -55.61
CA PHE A 289 3.32 26.91 -55.66
C PHE A 289 3.29 25.40 -55.42
N GLU A 290 4.17 24.63 -56.07
CA GLU A 290 4.29 23.18 -55.83
C GLU A 290 4.64 22.86 -54.37
N ALA A 291 5.55 23.64 -53.75
CA ALA A 291 5.89 23.49 -52.34
C ALA A 291 4.69 23.79 -51.42
N ALA A 292 4.02 24.92 -51.62
CA ALA A 292 2.84 25.32 -50.83
C ALA A 292 1.66 24.36 -51.04
N GLN A 293 1.47 23.84 -52.26
CA GLN A 293 0.44 22.85 -52.57
C GLN A 293 0.73 21.53 -51.86
N LYS A 294 1.98 21.08 -51.84
CA LYS A 294 2.38 19.87 -51.11
C LYS A 294 2.20 20.02 -49.60
N GLU A 295 2.52 21.19 -49.04
CA GLU A 295 2.28 21.49 -47.62
C GLU A 295 0.78 21.53 -47.30
N TRP A 296 -0.01 22.18 -48.15
CA TRP A 296 -1.47 22.25 -48.03
C TRP A 296 -2.15 20.88 -48.11
N LEU A 297 -1.75 20.04 -49.07
CA LEU A 297 -2.29 18.68 -49.22
C LEU A 297 -1.92 17.77 -48.05
N ASN A 298 -0.78 18.03 -47.39
CA ASN A 298 -0.37 17.31 -46.18
C ASN A 298 -0.89 17.93 -44.88
N LEU A 299 -1.54 19.10 -44.93
CA LEU A 299 -1.96 19.85 -43.75
C LEU A 299 -2.92 19.05 -42.85
N ALA A 300 -3.83 18.27 -43.44
CA ALA A 300 -4.74 17.41 -42.68
C ALA A 300 -3.97 16.36 -41.84
N GLN A 301 -2.93 15.75 -42.43
CA GLN A 301 -2.06 14.81 -41.72
C GLN A 301 -1.22 15.52 -40.66
N VAL A 302 -0.67 16.69 -40.96
CA VAL A 302 0.13 17.48 -40.01
C VAL A 302 -0.70 17.95 -38.82
N LEU A 303 -1.96 18.37 -39.03
CA LEU A 303 -2.89 18.74 -37.97
C LEU A 303 -3.29 17.53 -37.13
N ALA A 304 -3.53 16.37 -37.75
CA ALA A 304 -3.81 15.13 -37.04
C ALA A 304 -2.61 14.67 -36.19
N ASP A 305 -1.38 14.75 -36.73
CA ASP A 305 -0.15 14.47 -35.99
C ASP A 305 0.05 15.45 -34.83
N TYR A 306 -0.26 16.74 -35.03
CA TYR A 306 -0.14 17.76 -33.98
C TYR A 306 -1.14 17.53 -32.84
N GLU A 307 -2.37 17.11 -33.14
CA GLU A 307 -3.35 16.77 -32.11
C GLU A 307 -2.96 15.49 -31.35
N LYS A 308 -2.43 14.48 -32.06
CA LYS A 308 -1.82 13.30 -31.42
C LYS A 308 -0.64 13.69 -30.52
N TRP A 309 0.20 14.62 -30.96
CA TRP A 309 1.32 15.12 -30.17
C TRP A 309 0.88 15.78 -28.86
N LYS A 310 -0.20 16.58 -28.87
CA LYS A 310 -0.77 17.10 -27.63
C LYS A 310 -1.25 16.01 -26.69
N GLN A 311 -1.86 14.94 -27.22
CA GLN A 311 -2.29 13.80 -26.42
C GLN A 311 -1.10 13.05 -25.82
N VAL A 312 0.02 12.94 -26.55
CA VAL A 312 1.27 12.38 -26.05
C VAL A 312 1.82 13.20 -24.88
N LEU A 313 1.92 14.53 -25.03
CA LEU A 313 2.38 15.42 -23.95
C LEU A 313 1.47 15.35 -22.72
N ALA A 314 0.15 15.26 -22.92
CA ALA A 314 -0.80 15.10 -21.82
C ALA A 314 -0.59 13.76 -21.09
N LYS A 315 -0.41 12.66 -21.83
CA LYS A 315 -0.14 11.32 -21.26
C LYS A 315 1.21 11.26 -20.54
N GLU A 316 2.25 11.90 -21.07
CA GLU A 316 3.57 12.02 -20.44
C GLU A 316 3.48 12.75 -19.09
N LYS A 317 2.75 13.87 -19.06
CA LYS A 317 2.48 14.59 -17.81
C LYS A 317 1.75 13.72 -16.79
N THR A 318 0.68 13.04 -17.21
CA THR A 318 -0.05 12.11 -16.32
C THR A 318 0.81 10.95 -15.86
N LEU A 319 1.69 10.40 -16.70
CA LEU A 319 2.63 9.34 -16.32
C LEU A 319 3.58 9.84 -15.21
N THR A 320 4.14 11.03 -15.36
CA THR A 320 5.04 11.63 -14.37
C THR A 320 4.34 11.81 -13.03
N GLU A 321 3.14 12.41 -13.02
CA GLU A 321 2.31 12.58 -11.82
C GLU A 321 1.97 11.23 -11.17
N THR A 322 1.67 10.20 -11.98
CA THR A 322 1.36 8.85 -11.48
C THR A 322 2.60 8.15 -10.87
N GLN A 323 3.78 8.36 -11.46
CA GLN A 323 5.04 7.84 -10.92
C GLN A 323 5.41 8.51 -9.60
N GLU A 324 5.21 9.82 -9.46
CA GLU A 324 5.40 10.53 -8.20
C GLU A 324 4.47 10.00 -7.10
N LEU A 325 3.21 9.74 -7.42
CA LEU A 325 2.26 9.11 -6.51
C LEU A 325 2.70 7.69 -6.10
N ALA A 326 3.25 6.90 -7.02
CA ALA A 326 3.76 5.56 -6.73
C ALA A 326 4.96 5.61 -5.75
N VAL A 327 5.87 6.57 -5.93
CA VAL A 327 7.01 6.78 -5.03
C VAL A 327 6.53 7.22 -3.65
N ALA A 328 5.61 8.18 -3.57
CA ALA A 328 5.04 8.66 -2.31
C ALA A 328 4.31 7.55 -1.55
N ALA A 329 3.48 6.74 -2.24
CA ALA A 329 2.79 5.60 -1.64
C ALA A 329 3.76 4.52 -1.15
N THR A 330 4.90 4.34 -1.82
CA THR A 330 5.96 3.41 -1.38
C THR A 330 6.61 3.91 -0.08
N ALA A 331 6.97 5.20 -0.01
CA ALA A 331 7.55 5.79 1.20
C ALA A 331 6.60 5.70 2.41
N GLN A 332 5.30 5.98 2.20
CA GLN A 332 4.29 5.88 3.25
C GLN A 332 4.10 4.44 3.73
N LEU A 333 4.14 3.44 2.83
CA LEU A 333 4.08 2.02 3.20
C LEU A 333 5.27 1.63 4.08
N ASP A 334 6.47 2.09 3.75
CA ASP A 334 7.66 1.78 4.53
C ASP A 334 7.63 2.43 5.92
N GLU A 335 7.11 3.66 6.03
CA GLU A 335 6.89 4.32 7.33
C GLU A 335 5.89 3.57 8.21
N LEU A 336 4.75 3.13 7.64
CA LEU A 336 3.74 2.34 8.38
C LEU A 336 4.30 1.00 8.84
N ARG A 337 5.09 0.32 7.99
CA ARG A 337 5.77 -0.93 8.33
C ARG A 337 6.79 -0.74 9.45
N GLU A 338 7.56 0.34 9.41
CA GLU A 338 8.52 0.67 10.48
C GLU A 338 7.80 0.96 11.81
N LYS A 339 6.68 1.68 11.77
CA LYS A 339 5.82 1.91 12.94
C LYS A 339 5.26 0.62 13.52
N LEU A 340 4.75 -0.27 12.66
CA LEU A 340 4.26 -1.59 13.08
C LEU A 340 5.39 -2.42 13.70
N LEU A 341 6.58 -2.43 13.09
CA LEU A 341 7.74 -3.15 13.62
C LEU A 341 8.16 -2.62 15.00
N LYS A 342 8.28 -1.30 15.15
CA LYS A 342 8.63 -0.66 16.43
C LYS A 342 7.59 -0.99 17.51
N LEU A 343 6.31 -0.92 17.17
CA LEU A 343 5.22 -1.24 18.10
C LEU A 343 5.26 -2.72 18.50
N THR A 344 5.45 -3.62 17.54
CA THR A 344 5.57 -5.06 17.80
C THR A 344 6.78 -5.40 18.67
N LYS A 345 7.95 -4.79 18.41
CA LYS A 345 9.14 -4.95 19.25
C LYS A 345 8.95 -4.41 20.67
N SER A 346 8.18 -3.34 20.84
CA SER A 346 7.89 -2.77 22.17
C SER A 346 7.06 -3.69 23.06
N CYS A 347 6.42 -4.72 22.50
CA CYS A 347 5.69 -5.73 23.27
C CYS A 347 6.58 -6.86 23.79
N LEU A 348 7.86 -6.94 23.40
CA LEU A 348 8.76 -7.93 23.98
C LEU A 348 9.28 -7.48 25.35
N PRO A 349 9.38 -8.40 26.32
CA PRO A 349 10.16 -8.19 27.52
C PRO A 349 11.62 -7.87 27.17
N LYS A 350 12.26 -7.04 28.00
CA LYS A 350 13.65 -6.59 27.77
C LYS A 350 14.62 -7.69 28.19
N VAL A 351 14.80 -8.66 27.31
CA VAL A 351 15.74 -9.78 27.45
C VAL A 351 16.81 -9.64 26.38
N ASP A 352 18.08 -9.76 26.77
CA ASP A 352 19.19 -9.72 25.82
C ASP A 352 19.09 -10.88 24.84
N GLY A 353 19.28 -10.60 23.54
CA GLY A 353 19.16 -11.58 22.47
C GLY A 353 17.73 -11.91 22.03
N LEU A 354 16.69 -11.46 22.74
CA LEU A 354 15.29 -11.67 22.33
C LEU A 354 14.85 -10.63 21.30
N GLU A 355 14.42 -11.08 20.12
CA GLU A 355 13.97 -10.19 19.06
C GLU A 355 12.77 -10.73 18.27
N ILE A 356 11.98 -9.82 17.69
CA ILE A 356 10.97 -10.15 16.69
C ILE A 356 11.47 -9.73 15.31
N LYS A 357 11.40 -10.66 14.36
CA LYS A 357 11.57 -10.40 12.93
C LYS A 357 10.20 -10.47 12.26
N VAL A 358 9.86 -9.43 11.50
CA VAL A 358 8.60 -9.36 10.74
C VAL A 358 8.93 -9.38 9.26
N ALA A 359 8.29 -10.28 8.52
CA ALA A 359 8.38 -10.28 7.06
C ALA A 359 7.60 -9.10 6.47
N ALA A 360 8.25 -7.93 6.40
CA ALA A 360 7.71 -6.74 5.73
C ALA A 360 8.18 -6.69 4.26
N GLY A 361 7.24 -6.67 3.31
CA GLY A 361 7.54 -6.60 1.87
C GLY A 361 6.56 -7.33 0.97
N LEU A 362 6.74 -7.19 -0.35
CA LEU A 362 6.10 -8.01 -1.39
C LEU A 362 6.66 -9.44 -1.39
N ASP A 363 7.98 -9.58 -1.18
CA ASP A 363 8.66 -10.87 -1.03
C ASP A 363 8.72 -11.24 0.46
N LYS A 364 7.63 -11.84 0.94
CA LYS A 364 7.55 -12.42 2.29
C LYS A 364 8.23 -13.79 2.38
N THR A 365 8.49 -14.44 1.25
CA THR A 365 8.96 -15.83 1.18
C THR A 365 10.41 -16.01 1.65
N ASP A 366 11.24 -14.98 1.56
CA ASP A 366 12.68 -15.09 1.83
C ASP A 366 13.12 -14.35 3.11
N LYS A 367 12.18 -13.73 3.83
CA LYS A 367 12.49 -12.99 5.06
C LYS A 367 12.09 -13.80 6.29
N PRO A 368 12.98 -13.97 7.28
CA PRO A 368 12.63 -14.62 8.53
C PRO A 368 11.50 -13.86 9.24
N GLU A 369 10.46 -14.59 9.64
CA GLU A 369 9.33 -14.08 10.42
C GLU A 369 9.16 -14.94 11.68
N GLY A 370 9.07 -14.29 12.85
CA GLY A 370 8.87 -14.96 14.12
C GLY A 370 9.66 -14.34 15.25
N VAL A 371 9.74 -15.09 16.36
CA VAL A 371 10.53 -14.73 17.53
C VAL A 371 11.89 -15.44 17.45
N PHE A 372 12.94 -14.72 17.82
CA PHE A 372 14.31 -15.20 17.80
C PHE A 372 14.96 -14.94 19.16
N PHE A 373 15.90 -15.80 19.52
CA PHE A 373 16.74 -15.67 20.71
C PHE A 373 18.18 -15.96 20.31
N ASN A 374 19.09 -15.02 20.58
CA ASN A 374 20.50 -15.12 20.19
C ASN A 374 20.69 -15.44 18.70
N ASP A 375 19.99 -14.68 17.84
CA ASP A 375 19.95 -14.82 16.38
C ASP A 375 19.36 -16.14 15.83
N GLN A 376 18.94 -17.08 16.69
CA GLN A 376 18.28 -18.33 16.29
C GLN A 376 16.77 -18.22 16.40
N ALA A 377 16.04 -18.85 15.48
CA ALA A 377 14.59 -18.87 15.57
C ALA A 377 14.17 -19.78 16.74
N ILE A 378 13.14 -19.40 17.50
CA ILE A 378 12.78 -20.15 18.72
C ILE A 378 12.40 -21.62 18.50
N HIS A 379 12.04 -21.99 17.26
CA HIS A 379 11.72 -23.37 16.88
C HIS A 379 12.97 -24.24 16.65
N GLU A 380 14.14 -23.62 16.51
CA GLU A 380 15.44 -24.28 16.32
C GLU A 380 16.19 -24.46 17.64
N LEU A 381 15.76 -23.79 18.71
CA LEU A 381 16.38 -23.87 20.03
C LEU A 381 16.25 -25.28 20.62
N SER A 382 17.32 -25.75 21.26
CA SER A 382 17.25 -26.93 22.12
C SER A 382 16.31 -26.68 23.30
N GLU A 383 15.83 -27.76 23.94
CA GLU A 383 14.95 -27.65 25.11
C GLU A 383 15.57 -26.86 26.27
N SER A 384 16.89 -26.99 26.46
CA SER A 384 17.64 -26.22 27.47
C SER A 384 17.69 -24.74 27.13
N GLU A 385 18.03 -24.38 25.88
CA GLU A 385 18.09 -22.97 25.44
C GLU A 385 16.70 -22.33 25.46
N TYR A 386 15.67 -23.08 25.07
CA TYR A 386 14.29 -22.64 25.11
C TYR A 386 13.81 -22.38 26.54
N THR A 387 14.12 -23.30 27.46
CA THR A 387 13.81 -23.14 28.89
C THR A 387 14.54 -21.93 29.47
N GLU A 388 15.82 -21.76 29.16
CA GLU A 388 16.61 -20.61 29.59
C GLU A 388 16.02 -19.28 29.11
N MET A 389 15.66 -19.20 27.82
CA MET A 389 14.98 -18.04 27.24
C MET A 389 13.73 -17.69 28.03
N TRP A 390 12.87 -18.68 28.35
CA TRP A 390 11.65 -18.43 29.11
C TRP A 390 11.90 -17.99 30.55
N CYS A 391 12.91 -18.55 31.21
CA CYS A 391 13.33 -18.08 32.54
C CYS A 391 13.71 -16.60 32.52
N GLN A 392 14.51 -16.17 31.53
CA GLN A 392 14.89 -14.77 31.37
C GLN A 392 13.69 -13.87 31.06
N ILE A 393 12.78 -14.33 30.19
CA ILE A 393 11.52 -13.64 29.86
C ILE A 393 10.67 -13.46 31.11
N TRP A 394 10.48 -14.50 31.91
CA TRP A 394 9.66 -14.47 33.12
C TRP A 394 10.22 -13.53 34.18
N GLU A 395 11.54 -13.53 34.36
CA GLU A 395 12.23 -12.61 35.25
C GLU A 395 12.06 -11.15 34.78
N ALA A 396 12.34 -10.88 33.50
CA ALA A 396 12.23 -9.53 32.92
C ALA A 396 10.79 -8.99 32.89
N ALA A 397 9.80 -9.88 32.73
CA ALA A 397 8.38 -9.52 32.73
C ALA A 397 7.74 -9.49 34.13
N GLY A 398 8.47 -9.90 35.18
CA GLY A 398 7.95 -9.97 36.54
C GLY A 398 6.79 -10.96 36.71
N VAL A 399 6.89 -12.12 36.07
CA VAL A 399 5.85 -13.17 36.14
C VAL A 399 5.83 -13.79 37.55
N ASN A 400 4.65 -13.79 38.17
CA ASN A 400 4.47 -14.32 39.53
C ASN A 400 4.05 -15.80 39.58
N PHE A 401 3.43 -16.32 38.51
CA PHE A 401 2.96 -17.70 38.43
C PHE A 401 3.33 -18.33 37.10
N ILE A 402 3.92 -19.53 37.17
CA ILE A 402 4.28 -20.34 36.01
C ILE A 402 3.43 -21.60 36.04
N PHE A 403 2.74 -21.87 34.94
CA PHE A 403 1.89 -23.04 34.77
C PHE A 403 2.50 -23.97 33.74
N ILE A 404 3.00 -25.11 34.20
CA ILE A 404 3.63 -26.13 33.36
C ILE A 404 2.69 -27.34 33.29
N GLU A 405 2.38 -27.77 32.07
CA GLU A 405 1.62 -28.99 31.80
C GLU A 405 2.57 -30.08 31.30
N ASN A 406 2.33 -31.33 31.68
CA ASN A 406 3.12 -32.50 31.27
C ASN A 406 4.62 -32.44 31.67
N ILE A 407 4.90 -32.17 32.95
CA ILE A 407 6.21 -32.46 33.53
C ILE A 407 6.31 -33.99 33.63
N THR A 408 6.91 -34.64 32.64
CA THR A 408 7.21 -36.08 32.63
C THR A 408 8.64 -36.32 32.28
#